data_AF-A0A9X0L9D6-F1
#
_entry.id   AF-A0A9X0L9D6-F1
#
_cell.length_a   1.000
_cell.length_b   1.000
_cell.length_c   1.000
_cell.angle_alpha   90.00
_cell.angle_beta   90.00
_cell.angle_gamma   90.00
#
_symmetry.space_group_name_H-M   'P 1'
#
loop_
_entity.id
_entity.type
_entity.pdbx_description
1 polymer ?
#
loop_
_entity_poly.entity_id
_entity_poly.type
_entity_poly.pdbx_seq_one_letter_code
_entity_poly.pdbx_strand_id
1 'polypeptide(L)'
;MRARWRFWTVFAVATLLIAGVVSYFASSSPDGLDSATLRGCEIVETADGEELTGECIAQHADEHSLAASPLADYAIAGRDGTGGVAGIIGVLATVVVAGSVFWLIARSRKADDGSGSRR
;
A
#
# COMPACT_ATOMS: atom_id res chain seq x y z
N MET A 1 25.45 -19.94 -0.20
CA MET A 1 23.96 -20.00 -0.25
C MET A 1 23.28 -19.59 1.06
N ARG A 2 23.83 -19.89 2.24
CA ARG A 2 23.20 -19.51 3.54
C ARG A 2 23.12 -17.99 3.80
N ALA A 3 24.14 -17.23 3.40
CA ALA A 3 24.17 -15.77 3.61
C ALA A 3 23.10 -15.02 2.77
N ARG A 4 22.90 -15.41 1.51
CA ARG A 4 21.85 -14.82 0.65
C ARG A 4 20.44 -15.07 1.20
N TRP A 5 20.19 -16.27 1.73
CA TRP A 5 18.87 -16.61 2.26
C TRP A 5 18.58 -15.86 3.56
N ARG A 6 19.59 -15.73 4.44
CA ARG A 6 19.52 -14.87 5.64
C ARG A 6 19.17 -13.42 5.31
N PHE A 7 19.79 -12.84 4.27
CA PHE A 7 19.48 -11.48 3.84
C PHE A 7 18.00 -11.33 3.47
N TRP A 8 17.46 -12.22 2.64
CA TRP A 8 16.05 -12.19 2.24
C TRP A 8 15.10 -12.37 3.43
N THR A 9 15.42 -13.26 4.37
CA THR A 9 14.61 -13.43 5.58
C THR A 9 14.60 -12.17 6.44
N VAL A 10 15.77 -11.56 6.69
CA VAL A 10 15.86 -10.33 7.49
C VAL A 10 15.08 -9.20 6.82
N PHE A 11 15.25 -9.02 5.51
CA PHE A 11 14.54 -7.98 4.77
C PHE A 11 13.02 -8.21 4.82
N ALA A 12 12.55 -9.44 4.58
CA ALA A 12 11.13 -9.76 4.66
C ALA A 12 10.53 -9.49 6.04
N VAL A 13 11.25 -9.85 7.11
CA VAL A 13 10.82 -9.56 8.49
C VAL A 13 10.78 -8.05 8.72
N ALA A 14 11.81 -7.31 8.31
CA ALA A 14 11.85 -5.86 8.45
C ALA A 14 10.67 -5.19 7.70
N THR A 15 10.39 -5.59 6.47
CA THR A 15 9.26 -5.07 5.68
C THR A 15 7.92 -5.36 6.36
N LEU A 16 7.70 -6.57 6.89
CA LEU A 16 6.47 -6.92 7.59
C LEU A 16 6.31 -6.15 8.91
N LEU A 17 7.40 -5.91 9.64
CA LEU A 17 7.38 -5.09 10.85
C LEU A 17 7.04 -3.63 10.53
N ILE A 18 7.61 -3.09 9.45
CA ILE A 18 7.29 -1.72 9.03
C ILE A 18 5.81 -1.62 8.62
N ALA A 19 5.36 -2.53 7.77
CA ALA A 19 3.99 -2.53 7.25
C ALA A 19 2.95 -2.78 8.35
N GLY A 20 3.21 -3.71 9.27
CA GLY A 20 2.24 -4.16 10.27
C GLY A 20 2.31 -3.48 11.63
N VAL A 21 3.44 -2.86 11.98
CA VAL A 21 3.65 -2.27 13.32
C VAL A 21 4.00 -0.80 13.21
N VAL A 22 5.03 -0.45 12.46
CA VAL A 22 5.51 0.94 12.38
C VAL A 22 4.46 1.85 11.74
N SER A 23 3.65 1.33 10.81
CA SER A 23 2.54 2.05 10.18
C SER A 23 1.54 2.66 11.17
N TYR A 24 1.32 2.04 12.33
CA TYR A 24 0.45 2.59 13.37
C TYR A 24 1.00 3.86 14.03
N PHE A 25 2.30 4.12 13.89
CA PHE A 25 2.93 5.34 14.36
C PHE A 25 2.95 6.45 13.31
N ALA A 26 2.34 6.22 12.13
CA ALA A 26 2.18 7.28 11.15
C ALA A 26 1.27 8.39 11.71
N SER A 27 1.62 9.65 11.43
CA SER A 27 0.82 10.80 11.86
C SER A 27 -0.49 10.86 11.09
N SER A 28 -1.59 11.16 11.78
CA SER A 28 -2.90 11.44 11.21
C SER A 28 -3.11 12.92 10.84
N SER A 29 -2.08 13.76 11.01
CA SER A 29 -2.16 15.18 10.59
C SER A 29 -2.22 15.30 9.06
N PRO A 30 -2.89 16.35 8.54
CA PRO A 30 -2.97 16.59 7.10
C PRO A 30 -1.56 16.70 6.52
N ASP A 31 -1.33 15.99 5.42
CA ASP A 31 -0.05 16.07 4.74
C ASP A 31 0.08 17.42 4.01
N GLY A 32 1.20 17.61 3.31
CA GLY A 32 1.43 18.87 2.59
C GLY A 32 0.40 19.12 1.47
N LEU A 33 -0.19 18.06 0.91
CA LEU A 33 -1.19 18.16 -0.14
C LEU A 33 -2.54 18.54 0.47
N ASP A 34 -2.98 17.82 1.49
CA ASP A 34 -4.23 18.08 2.21
C ASP A 34 -4.22 19.48 2.84
N SER A 35 -3.09 19.89 3.43
CA SER A 35 -2.95 21.24 3.97
C SER A 35 -3.11 22.33 2.90
N ALA A 36 -2.76 22.04 1.65
CA ALA A 36 -2.93 22.97 0.53
C ALA A 36 -4.36 22.97 0.00
N THR A 37 -5.02 21.82 -0.08
CA THR A 37 -6.41 21.68 -0.56
C THR A 37 -7.43 22.22 0.43
N LEU A 38 -7.13 22.16 1.74
CA LEU A 38 -7.95 22.66 2.83
C LEU A 38 -7.81 24.18 3.07
N ARG A 39 -6.88 24.87 2.40
CA ARG A 39 -6.74 26.32 2.57
C ARG A 39 -8.03 27.05 2.17
N GLY A 40 -8.59 27.81 3.11
CA GLY A 40 -9.86 28.52 2.93
C GLY A 40 -11.07 27.75 3.47
N CYS A 41 -10.87 26.53 3.97
CA CYS A 41 -11.86 25.78 4.73
C CYS A 41 -11.47 25.66 6.20
N GLU A 42 -12.48 25.50 7.04
CA GLU A 42 -12.41 25.12 8.43
C GLU A 42 -13.07 23.76 8.62
N ILE A 43 -12.38 22.84 9.31
CA ILE A 43 -12.88 21.51 9.62
C ILE A 43 -13.71 21.62 10.90
N VAL A 44 -15.00 21.29 10.82
CA VAL A 44 -15.93 21.31 11.93
C VAL A 44 -16.33 19.86 12.24
N GLU A 45 -16.18 19.42 13.48
CA GLU A 45 -16.68 18.11 13.91
C GLU A 45 -18.20 18.16 14.12
N THR A 46 -18.95 17.44 13.29
CA THR A 46 -20.41 17.26 13.37
C THR A 46 -20.75 15.85 13.89
N ALA A 47 -22.01 15.61 14.27
CA ALA A 47 -22.48 14.30 14.71
C ALA A 47 -22.34 13.18 13.65
N ASP A 48 -22.26 13.54 12.37
CA ASP A 48 -22.10 12.62 11.23
C ASP A 48 -20.64 12.50 10.75
N GLY A 49 -19.69 13.19 11.39
CA GLY A 49 -18.26 13.18 11.03
C GLY A 49 -17.65 14.58 10.87
N GLU A 50 -16.46 14.65 10.28
CA GLU A 50 -15.79 15.90 9.93
C GLU A 50 -16.46 16.55 8.71
N GLU A 51 -16.87 17.81 8.84
CA GLU A 51 -17.50 18.59 7.78
C GLU A 51 -16.64 19.82 7.45
N LEU A 52 -16.45 20.09 6.15
CA LEU A 52 -15.67 21.24 5.70
C LEU A 52 -16.58 22.44 5.45
N THR A 53 -16.27 23.57 6.07
CA THR A 53 -17.00 24.84 5.89
C THR A 53 -16.06 25.91 5.32
N GLY A 54 -16.51 26.72 4.35
CA GLY A 54 -15.70 27.79 3.76
C GLY A 54 -15.71 27.74 2.22
N GLU A 55 -14.60 28.11 1.59
CA GLU A 55 -14.38 27.96 0.13
C GLU A 55 -12.97 27.40 -0.09
N CYS A 56 -12.87 26.15 -0.51
CA CYS A 56 -11.60 25.49 -0.79
C CYS A 56 -11.75 24.35 -1.80
N ILE A 57 -10.62 23.84 -2.30
CA ILE A 57 -10.60 22.77 -3.31
C ILE A 57 -11.17 21.46 -2.76
N ALA A 58 -10.93 21.17 -1.48
CA ALA A 58 -11.37 19.92 -0.84
C ALA A 58 -12.90 19.75 -0.78
N GLN A 59 -13.69 20.82 -0.86
CA GLN A 59 -15.17 20.71 -0.89
C GLN A 59 -15.72 20.06 -2.15
N HIS A 60 -14.92 19.99 -3.21
CA HIS A 60 -15.27 19.32 -4.45
C HIS A 60 -14.64 17.91 -4.53
N ALA A 61 -14.20 17.35 -3.40
CA ALA A 61 -13.77 15.96 -3.36
C ALA A 61 -14.99 15.06 -3.49
N ASP A 62 -15.08 14.36 -4.62
CA ASP A 62 -16.10 13.35 -4.87
C ASP A 62 -15.61 11.97 -4.45
N GLU A 63 -16.57 11.10 -4.13
CA GLU A 63 -16.27 9.71 -3.82
C GLU A 63 -15.70 8.97 -5.04
N HIS A 64 -14.64 8.21 -4.82
CA HIS A 64 -13.96 7.48 -5.88
C HIS A 64 -14.57 6.09 -6.08
N SER A 65 -14.45 5.51 -7.29
CA SER A 65 -15.11 4.24 -7.63
C SER A 65 -14.63 3.04 -6.78
N LEU A 66 -13.47 3.17 -6.15
CA LEU A 66 -12.89 2.16 -5.27
C LEU A 66 -13.13 2.46 -3.77
N ALA A 67 -13.89 3.49 -3.43
CA ALA A 67 -14.20 3.80 -2.03
C ALA A 67 -14.98 2.67 -1.34
N ALA A 68 -15.82 1.96 -2.10
CA ALA A 68 -16.52 0.77 -1.61
C ALA A 68 -15.63 -0.50 -1.55
N SER A 69 -14.33 -0.39 -1.88
CA SER A 69 -13.40 -1.51 -1.83
C SER A 69 -13.13 -1.93 -0.38
N PRO A 70 -12.97 -3.23 -0.10
CA PRO A 70 -12.66 -3.71 1.24
C PRO A 70 -11.26 -3.31 1.75
N LEU A 71 -10.46 -2.62 0.96
CA LEU A 71 -9.14 -2.08 1.31
C LEU A 71 -9.05 -0.55 1.14
N ALA A 72 -10.18 0.13 0.92
CA ALA A 72 -10.25 1.58 0.87
C ALA A 72 -9.77 2.19 2.19
N ASP A 73 -9.16 3.38 2.13
CA ASP A 73 -8.63 4.11 3.28
C ASP A 73 -7.66 3.31 4.15
N TYR A 74 -7.00 2.32 3.54
CA TYR A 74 -6.12 1.37 4.22
C TYR A 74 -6.84 0.57 5.33
N ALA A 75 -8.17 0.51 5.32
CA ALA A 75 -8.98 -0.24 6.27
C ALA A 75 -9.45 -1.57 5.68
N ILE A 76 -9.68 -2.58 6.53
CA ILE A 76 -10.23 -3.88 6.13
C ILE A 76 -11.73 -3.87 6.35
N ALA A 77 -12.48 -3.84 5.25
CA ALA A 77 -13.94 -3.79 5.25
C ALA A 77 -14.49 -2.65 6.14
N GLY A 78 -13.88 -1.45 6.02
CA GLY A 78 -14.29 -0.25 6.75
C GLY A 78 -14.00 -0.26 8.25
N ARG A 79 -13.10 -1.13 8.73
CA ARG A 79 -12.70 -1.17 10.15
C ARG A 79 -11.50 -0.28 10.41
N ASP A 80 -11.71 0.79 11.17
CA ASP A 80 -10.64 1.69 11.60
C ASP A 80 -9.55 0.96 12.39
N GLY A 81 -8.32 1.45 12.28
CA GLY A 81 -7.16 0.84 12.96
C GLY A 81 -6.70 -0.49 12.37
N THR A 82 -7.14 -0.86 11.16
CA THR A 82 -6.63 -2.06 10.45
C THR A 82 -5.60 -1.76 9.36
N GLY A 83 -5.10 -0.52 9.31
CA GLY A 83 -4.02 -0.03 8.45
C GLY A 83 -2.82 -0.96 8.33
N GLY A 84 -2.33 -1.46 9.47
CA GLY A 84 -1.17 -2.37 9.48
C GLY A 84 -1.43 -3.71 8.79
N VAL A 85 -2.64 -4.25 8.95
CA VAL A 85 -3.02 -5.52 8.31
C VAL A 85 -3.22 -5.32 6.80
N ALA A 86 -3.84 -4.21 6.39
CA ALA A 86 -3.92 -3.83 4.97
C ALA A 86 -2.52 -3.70 4.35
N GLY A 87 -1.57 -3.09 5.08
CA GLY A 87 -0.17 -3.01 4.69
C GLY A 87 0.50 -4.38 4.49
N ILE A 88 0.31 -5.32 5.42
CA ILE A 88 0.81 -6.70 5.28
C ILE A 88 0.25 -7.37 4.02
N ILE A 89 -1.06 -7.24 3.78
CA ILE A 89 -1.71 -7.80 2.59
C ILE A 89 -1.08 -7.21 1.32
N GLY A 90 -0.85 -5.90 1.27
CA GLY A 90 -0.19 -5.24 0.15
C GLY A 90 1.24 -5.75 -0.11
N VAL A 91 2.03 -5.98 0.95
CA VAL A 91 3.38 -6.55 0.84
C VAL A 91 3.33 -7.96 0.27
N LEU A 92 2.44 -8.82 0.78
CA LEU A 92 2.28 -10.19 0.30
C LEU A 92 1.83 -10.23 -1.17
N ALA A 93 0.85 -9.40 -1.54
CA ALA A 93 0.39 -9.28 -2.92
C ALA A 93 1.53 -8.87 -3.86
N THR A 94 2.34 -7.89 -3.47
CA THR A 94 3.48 -7.42 -4.26
C THR A 94 4.52 -8.52 -4.45
N VAL A 95 4.86 -9.28 -3.40
CA VAL A 95 5.81 -10.40 -3.49
C VAL A 95 5.30 -11.50 -4.43
N VAL A 96 4.01 -11.83 -4.36
CA VAL A 96 3.40 -12.83 -5.24
C VAL A 96 3.40 -12.37 -6.70
N VAL A 97 2.97 -11.13 -6.97
CA VAL A 97 2.92 -10.58 -8.32
C VAL A 97 4.32 -10.47 -8.91
N ALA A 98 5.24 -9.77 -8.24
CA ALA A 98 6.60 -9.61 -8.72
C ALA A 98 7.31 -10.96 -8.85
N GLY A 99 7.19 -11.83 -7.84
CA GLY A 99 7.78 -13.16 -7.84
C GLY A 99 7.30 -14.03 -9.00
N SER A 100 5.99 -14.01 -9.30
CA SER A 100 5.43 -14.77 -10.43
C SER A 100 5.92 -14.25 -11.78
N VAL A 101 5.97 -12.92 -11.96
CA VAL A 101 6.50 -12.29 -13.18
C VAL A 101 7.97 -12.63 -13.39
N PHE A 102 8.81 -12.47 -12.37
CA PHE A 102 10.24 -12.81 -12.46
C PHE A 102 10.47 -14.29 -12.70
N TRP A 103 9.65 -15.16 -12.10
CA TRP A 103 9.74 -16.60 -12.31
C TRP A 103 9.42 -16.99 -13.76
N LEU A 104 8.37 -16.41 -14.35
CA LEU A 104 8.01 -16.63 -15.76
C LEU A 104 9.14 -16.20 -16.70
N ILE A 105 9.74 -15.02 -16.47
CA ILE A 105 10.88 -14.50 -17.26
C ILE A 105 12.15 -15.35 -17.06
N ALA A 106 12.39 -15.88 -15.86
CA ALA A 106 13.53 -16.75 -15.60
C ALA A 106 13.37 -18.13 -16.26
N ARG A 107 12.13 -18.63 -16.34
CA ARG A 107 11.82 -19.92 -16.97
C ARG A 107 12.04 -19.89 -18.49
N SER A 108 11.68 -18.81 -19.18
CA SER A 108 11.87 -18.70 -20.63
C SER A 108 13.36 -18.76 -21.03
N ARG A 109 14.25 -18.13 -20.25
CA ARG A 109 15.70 -18.15 -20.52
C ARG A 109 16.34 -19.54 -20.43
N LYS A 110 15.83 -20.44 -19.59
CA LYS A 110 16.35 -21.81 -19.47
C LYS A 110 15.92 -22.71 -20.63
N ALA A 111 14.86 -22.36 -21.36
CA ALA A 111 14.40 -23.15 -22.51
C ALA A 111 15.31 -22.96 -23.73
N ASP A 112 15.90 -21.77 -23.90
CA ASP A 112 16.79 -21.46 -25.03
C ASP A 112 18.16 -22.16 -24.93
N ASP A 113 18.74 -22.27 -23.72
CA ASP A 113 20.04 -22.94 -23.50
C ASP A 113 20.01 -24.45 -23.82
N GLY A 114 18.84 -25.09 -23.82
CA GLY A 114 18.68 -26.51 -24.17
C GLY A 114 18.68 -26.80 -25.67
N SER A 115 18.54 -25.77 -26.52
CA SER A 115 18.41 -25.92 -27.98
C SER A 115 19.71 -25.68 -28.76
N GLY A 116 20.73 -25.07 -28.13
CA GLY A 116 22.02 -24.73 -28.77
C GLY A 116 23.10 -25.82 -28.75
N SER A 117 22.91 -26.93 -28.02
CA SER A 117 23.93 -27.97 -27.82
C SER A 117 23.90 -29.12 -28.85
N ARG A 118 23.13 -29.00 -29.95
CA ARG A 118 22.90 -30.09 -30.93
C ARG A 118 23.35 -29.77 -32.37
N ARG A 119 24.34 -28.90 -32.55
CA ARG A 119 25.04 -28.73 -33.83
C ARG A 119 26.55 -28.79 -33.63
#